data_AF-A0A392RNH1-F1
#
_entry.id   AF-A0A392RNH1-F1
#
_cell.length_a   1.000
_cell.length_b   1.000
_cell.length_c   1.000
_cell.angle_alpha   90.00
_cell.angle_beta   90.00
_cell.angle_gamma   90.00
#
_symmetry.space_group_name_H-M   'P 1'
#
loop_
_entity.id
_entity.type
_entity.pdbx_description
1 polymer ?
#
loop_
_entity_poly.entity_id
_entity_poly.type
_entity_poly.pdbx_seq_one_letter_code
_entity_poly.pdbx_strand_id
1 'polypeptide(L)'
;YNAQMVKEFYANLTNPSQKKKEVVVQGKGVLYSKANINIYFGLTVEDDYQTTLDSLTDASLTEIMEGITEEGTQWNYMKGVNEWSIKRMSLKPVMRVWYQFLKHTIMPTTHNETVNKARLVLLHCIT
;
A
#
# COMPACT_ATOMS: atom_id res chain seq x y z
N TYR A 1 -8.14 6.79 -15.72
CA TYR A 1 -7.04 7.66 -16.21
C TYR A 1 -5.71 7.34 -15.48
N ASN A 2 -5.68 7.28 -14.14
CA ASN A 2 -4.47 6.96 -13.38
C ASN A 2 -3.91 5.53 -13.58
N ALA A 3 -4.74 4.52 -13.78
CA ALA A 3 -4.30 3.12 -13.87
C ALA A 3 -3.28 2.84 -15.00
N GLN A 4 -3.44 3.49 -16.16
CA GLN A 4 -2.51 3.34 -17.29
C GLN A 4 -1.15 3.98 -16.99
N MET A 5 -1.12 5.16 -16.37
CA MET A 5 0.11 5.82 -15.96
C MET A 5 0.85 5.02 -14.89
N VAL A 6 0.13 4.47 -13.92
CA VAL A 6 0.69 3.60 -12.88
C VAL A 6 1.29 2.34 -13.52
N LYS A 7 0.60 1.74 -14.49
CA LYS A 7 1.09 0.56 -15.23
C LYS A 7 2.37 0.86 -16.02
N GLU A 8 2.42 2.00 -16.72
CA GLU A 8 3.62 2.47 -17.44
C GLU A 8 4.79 2.73 -16.47
N PHE A 9 4.51 3.34 -15.32
CA PHE A 9 5.51 3.59 -14.29
C PHE A 9 6.14 2.29 -13.77
N TYR A 10 5.33 1.30 -13.41
CA TYR A 10 5.82 0.01 -12.93
C TYR A 10 6.52 -0.82 -14.02
N ALA A 11 6.06 -0.77 -15.27
CA ALA A 11 6.69 -1.50 -16.37
C ALA A 11 8.15 -1.04 -16.59
N ASN A 12 8.39 0.26 -16.52
CA ASN A 12 9.75 0.84 -16.57
C ASN A 12 10.58 0.43 -15.34
N LEU A 13 10.02 0.45 -14.13
CA LEU A 13 10.73 0.01 -12.92
C LEU A 13 11.27 -1.41 -13.03
N THR A 14 10.52 -2.30 -13.68
CA THR A 14 10.89 -3.71 -13.84
C THR A 14 11.83 -3.97 -15.01
N ASN A 15 12.23 -2.94 -15.78
CA ASN A 15 13.11 -3.12 -16.93
C ASN A 15 14.56 -3.40 -16.48
N PRO A 16 15.09 -4.61 -16.72
CA PRO A 16 16.43 -5.00 -16.27
C PRO A 16 17.56 -4.23 -16.98
N SER A 17 17.25 -3.58 -18.11
CA SER A 17 18.21 -2.75 -18.84
C SER A 17 18.31 -1.31 -18.32
N GLN A 18 17.49 -0.95 -17.34
CA GLN A 18 17.37 0.42 -16.84
C GLN A 18 18.53 0.75 -15.89
N LYS A 19 19.56 1.43 -16.43
CA LYS A 19 20.78 1.81 -15.70
C LYS A 19 20.63 3.06 -14.82
N LYS A 20 19.60 3.87 -15.07
CA LYS A 20 19.33 5.12 -14.36
C LYS A 20 18.03 5.03 -13.59
N LYS A 21 17.95 5.76 -12.49
CA LYS A 21 16.73 5.95 -11.71
C LYS A 21 15.74 6.87 -12.44
N GLU A 22 15.36 6.55 -13.67
CA GLU A 22 14.54 7.42 -14.53
C GLU A 22 13.46 6.59 -15.24
N VAL A 23 12.19 6.99 -15.12
CA VAL A 23 11.01 6.39 -15.77
C VAL A 23 10.59 7.25 -16.93
N VAL A 24 10.17 6.65 -18.03
CA VAL A 24 9.43 7.38 -19.07
C VAL A 24 7.93 7.18 -18.85
N VAL A 25 7.23 8.25 -18.46
CA VAL A 25 5.77 8.30 -18.38
C VAL A 25 5.26 9.28 -19.43
N GLN A 26 4.42 8.80 -20.35
CA GLN A 26 3.90 9.62 -21.47
C GLN A 26 4.99 10.39 -22.25
N GLY A 27 6.15 9.74 -22.48
CA GLY A 27 7.27 10.34 -23.20
C GLY A 27 8.11 11.36 -22.41
N LYS A 28 7.81 11.57 -21.12
CA LYS A 28 8.60 12.43 -20.23
C LYS A 28 9.46 11.58 -19.28
N GLY A 29 10.75 11.88 -19.23
CA GLY A 29 11.68 11.29 -18.26
C GLY A 29 11.46 11.85 -16.86
N VAL A 30 11.19 10.98 -15.90
CA VAL A 30 10.96 11.29 -14.49
C VAL A 30 11.99 10.54 -13.66
N LEU A 31 12.91 11.28 -13.03
CA LEU A 31 13.84 10.71 -12.06
C LEU A 31 13.08 10.19 -10.82
N TYR A 32 13.46 9.02 -10.29
CA TYR A 32 12.94 8.44 -9.03
C TYR A 32 13.42 9.23 -7.81
N SER A 33 13.13 10.52 -7.75
CA SER A 33 13.16 11.28 -6.52
C SER A 33 11.72 11.57 -6.11
N LYS A 34 11.46 11.51 -4.81
CA LYS A 34 10.18 11.91 -4.21
C LYS A 34 9.73 13.27 -4.77
N ALA A 35 10.65 14.23 -4.86
CA ALA A 35 10.40 15.56 -5.41
C ALA A 35 9.92 15.52 -6.88
N ASN A 36 10.59 14.76 -7.75
CA ASN A 36 10.25 14.74 -9.18
C ASN A 36 8.97 13.98 -9.46
N ILE A 37 8.70 12.90 -8.72
CA ILE A 37 7.41 12.18 -8.77
C ILE A 37 6.30 13.14 -8.33
N ASN A 38 6.46 13.83 -7.21
CA ASN A 38 5.47 14.76 -6.70
C ASN A 38 5.20 15.92 -7.69
N ILE A 39 6.23 16.54 -8.24
CA ILE A 39 6.10 17.59 -9.26
C ILE A 39 5.36 17.08 -10.49
N TYR A 40 5.71 15.89 -10.98
CA TYR A 40 5.13 15.33 -12.20
C TYR A 40 3.63 15.03 -12.07
N PHE A 41 3.23 14.45 -10.93
CA PHE A 41 1.84 14.10 -10.66
C PHE A 41 1.03 15.27 -10.07
N GLY A 42 1.62 16.47 -9.93
CA GLY A 42 0.96 17.61 -9.29
C GLY A 42 0.63 17.37 -7.82
N LEU A 43 1.38 16.49 -7.15
CA LEU A 43 1.19 16.16 -5.74
C LEU A 43 1.83 17.26 -4.89
N THR A 44 1.02 18.16 -4.36
CA THR A 44 1.37 18.88 -3.14
C THR A 44 1.21 17.91 -1.98
N VAL A 45 2.30 17.37 -1.41
CA VAL A 45 2.46 16.99 0.02
C VAL A 45 3.67 16.06 0.26
N GLU A 46 4.34 16.28 1.39
CA GLU A 46 5.29 15.37 2.02
C GLU A 46 4.63 14.01 2.28
N ASP A 47 5.26 12.90 1.87
CA ASP A 47 4.90 11.53 2.26
C ASP A 47 4.33 11.44 3.69
N ASP A 48 3.00 11.45 3.78
CA ASP A 48 2.24 11.59 5.01
C ASP A 48 1.69 10.23 5.45
N TYR A 49 2.21 9.14 4.89
CA TYR A 49 1.75 7.79 5.21
C TYR A 49 1.80 7.52 6.72
N GLN A 50 2.83 8.03 7.40
CA GLN A 50 2.97 7.91 8.85
C GLN A 50 1.92 8.74 9.60
N THR A 51 1.72 10.00 9.24
CA THR A 51 0.67 10.84 9.85
C THR A 51 -0.74 10.33 9.53
N THR A 52 -0.96 9.76 8.34
CA THR A 52 -2.21 9.08 7.97
C THR A 52 -2.41 7.87 8.88
N LEU A 53 -1.37 7.06 9.08
CA LEU A 53 -1.39 5.93 10.03
C LEU A 53 -1.69 6.36 11.47
N ASP A 54 -1.15 7.50 11.88
CA ASP A 54 -1.25 8.01 13.25
C ASP A 54 -2.57 8.76 13.49
N SER A 55 -3.14 9.38 12.46
CA SER A 55 -4.42 10.10 12.52
C SER A 55 -5.65 9.23 12.27
N LEU A 56 -5.46 8.00 11.78
CA LEU A 56 -6.55 7.04 11.58
C LEU A 56 -7.24 6.70 12.90
N THR A 57 -8.52 7.08 12.97
CA THR A 57 -9.43 6.70 14.05
C THR A 57 -9.79 5.22 13.96
N ASP A 58 -10.22 4.62 15.07
CA ASP A 58 -10.72 3.24 15.09
C ASP A 58 -11.92 3.05 14.15
N ALA A 59 -12.76 4.08 13.97
CA ALA A 59 -13.90 4.04 13.05
C ALA A 59 -13.43 3.96 11.59
N SER A 60 -12.49 4.82 11.19
CA SER A 60 -11.90 4.79 9.84
C SER A 60 -11.17 3.48 9.56
N LEU A 61 -10.48 2.94 10.57
CA LEU A 61 -9.82 1.65 10.44
C LEU A 61 -10.82 0.49 10.29
N THR A 62 -11.98 0.59 10.97
CA THR A 62 -13.09 -0.36 10.82
C THR A 62 -13.61 -0.34 9.38
N GLU A 63 -13.90 0.83 8.82
CA GLU A 63 -14.36 0.94 7.43
C GLU A 63 -13.37 0.35 6.42
N ILE A 64 -12.07 0.65 6.58
CA ILE A 64 -11.01 0.09 5.73
C ILE A 64 -11.04 -1.44 5.77
N MET A 65 -11.12 -2.01 6.96
CA MET A 65 -11.02 -3.44 7.17
C MET A 65 -12.28 -4.18 6.71
N GLU A 66 -13.48 -3.61 6.89
CA GLU A 66 -14.72 -4.12 6.28
C GLU A 66 -14.61 -4.14 4.74
N GLY A 67 -13.97 -3.13 4.16
CA GLY A 67 -13.73 -3.04 2.72
C GLY A 67 -12.83 -4.16 2.17
N ILE A 68 -11.83 -4.60 2.93
CA ILE A 68 -10.78 -5.54 2.45
C ILE A 68 -10.91 -6.98 3.00
N THR A 69 -11.82 -7.23 3.95
CA THR A 69 -12.04 -8.54 4.58
C THR A 69 -13.37 -9.18 4.21
N GLU A 70 -13.49 -10.50 4.40
CA GLU A 70 -14.76 -11.22 4.23
C GLU A 70 -15.77 -10.78 5.30
N GLU A 71 -17.06 -10.80 4.96
CA GLU A 71 -18.14 -10.39 5.86
C GLU A 71 -18.15 -11.22 7.14
N GLY A 72 -18.38 -10.58 8.29
CA GLY A 72 -18.38 -11.24 9.60
C GLY A 72 -16.99 -11.54 10.19
N THR A 73 -15.92 -11.07 9.54
CA THR A 73 -14.54 -11.18 10.06
C THR A 73 -14.43 -10.62 11.48
N GLN A 74 -13.70 -11.35 12.33
CA GLN A 74 -13.36 -10.93 13.70
C GLN A 74 -11.96 -10.34 13.77
N TRP A 75 -11.78 -9.41 14.71
CA TRP A 75 -10.67 -8.47 14.76
C TRP A 75 -9.92 -8.68 16.06
N ASN A 76 -8.59 -8.71 16.01
CA ASN A 76 -7.78 -8.75 17.22
C ASN A 76 -7.34 -7.31 17.53
N TYR A 77 -7.95 -6.71 18.55
CA TYR A 77 -7.54 -5.43 19.09
C TYR A 77 -6.80 -5.61 20.41
N MET A 78 -5.52 -5.25 20.43
CA MET A 78 -4.71 -5.21 21.65
C MET A 78 -4.75 -3.82 22.27
N LYS A 79 -5.71 -3.61 23.17
CA LYS A 79 -6.01 -2.33 23.83
C LYS A 79 -4.82 -1.66 24.55
N GLY A 80 -3.81 -2.42 24.96
CA GLY A 80 -2.62 -1.90 25.65
C GLY A 80 -1.52 -1.36 24.73
N VAL A 81 -1.54 -1.72 23.44
CA VAL A 81 -0.50 -1.34 22.46
C VAL A 81 -1.10 -0.62 21.25
N ASN A 82 -2.42 -0.42 21.25
CA ASN A 82 -3.20 0.10 20.13
C ASN A 82 -2.94 -0.65 18.80
N GLU A 83 -2.69 -1.95 18.91
CA GLU A 83 -2.40 -2.79 17.75
C GLU A 83 -3.66 -3.51 17.27
N TRP A 84 -3.99 -3.25 16.00
CA TRP A 84 -5.04 -3.94 15.27
C TRP A 84 -4.41 -5.01 14.37
N SER A 85 -4.98 -6.21 14.40
CA SER A 85 -4.63 -7.27 13.46
C SER A 85 -5.81 -8.17 13.09
N ILE A 86 -5.71 -8.80 11.94
CA ILE A 86 -6.65 -9.85 11.48
C ILE A 86 -5.89 -11.08 11.03
N LYS A 87 -6.59 -12.21 10.95
CA LYS A 87 -6.05 -13.39 10.27
C LYS A 87 -5.93 -13.09 8.77
N ARG A 88 -4.80 -13.44 8.17
CA ARG A 88 -4.58 -13.32 6.71
C ARG A 88 -5.68 -13.98 5.90
N MET A 89 -6.22 -15.10 6.39
CA MET A 89 -7.26 -15.85 5.69
C MET A 89 -8.60 -15.13 5.64
N SER A 90 -8.83 -14.16 6.53
CA SER A 90 -10.03 -13.31 6.55
C SER A 90 -10.01 -12.20 5.49
N LEU A 91 -8.87 -11.95 4.83
CA LEU A 91 -8.82 -11.04 3.69
C LEU A 91 -9.61 -11.60 2.51
N LYS A 92 -10.29 -10.72 1.77
CA LYS A 92 -10.92 -11.07 0.49
C LYS A 92 -9.89 -11.71 -0.46
N PRO A 93 -10.29 -12.61 -1.38
CA PRO A 93 -9.37 -13.30 -2.28
C PRO A 93 -8.40 -12.37 -3.04
N VAL A 94 -8.90 -11.25 -3.58
CA VAL A 94 -8.07 -10.25 -4.29
C VAL A 94 -7.03 -9.60 -3.36
N MET A 95 -7.42 -9.33 -2.11
CA MET A 95 -6.56 -8.72 -1.11
C MET A 95 -5.46 -9.68 -0.65
N ARG A 96 -5.72 -10.99 -0.62
CA ARG A 96 -4.70 -12.01 -0.33
C ARG A 96 -3.60 -12.05 -1.40
N VAL A 97 -3.95 -11.82 -2.67
CA VAL A 97 -2.98 -11.74 -3.78
C VAL A 97 -2.10 -10.51 -3.61
N TRP A 98 -2.69 -9.34 -3.38
CA TRP A 98 -1.93 -8.11 -3.12
C TRP A 98 -1.08 -8.21 -1.85
N TYR A 99 -1.57 -8.88 -0.82
CA TYR A 99 -0.81 -9.10 0.41
C TYR A 99 0.43 -9.97 0.16
N GLN A 100 0.33 -10.97 -0.72
CA GLN A 100 1.49 -11.79 -1.09
C GLN A 100 2.59 -10.95 -1.74
N PHE A 101 2.23 -9.97 -2.56
CA PHE A 101 3.20 -9.01 -3.09
C PHE A 101 3.79 -8.16 -1.97
N LEU A 102 2.92 -7.49 -1.20
CA LEU A 102 3.30 -6.56 -0.14
C LEU A 102 4.29 -7.19 0.87
N LYS A 103 4.02 -8.42 1.33
CA LYS A 103 4.85 -9.10 2.34
C LYS A 103 6.22 -9.57 1.85
N HIS A 104 6.46 -9.58 0.53
CA HIS A 104 7.72 -10.01 -0.06
C HIS A 104 8.52 -8.85 -0.64
N THR A 105 7.86 -7.73 -0.96
CA THR A 105 8.49 -6.61 -1.67
C THR A 105 8.48 -5.30 -0.86
N ILE A 106 7.31 -4.84 -0.42
CA ILE A 106 7.16 -3.48 0.15
C ILE A 106 7.39 -3.46 1.67
N MET A 107 6.70 -4.35 2.40
CA MET A 107 6.84 -4.49 3.86
C MET A 107 7.07 -5.95 4.24
N PRO A 108 8.32 -6.45 4.07
CA PRO A 108 8.68 -7.82 4.38
C PRO A 108 8.23 -8.26 5.78
N THR A 109 7.73 -9.49 5.90
CA THR A 109 7.39 -10.10 7.20
C THR A 109 7.65 -11.59 7.18
N THR A 110 8.17 -12.10 8.30
CA THR A 110 8.28 -13.54 8.60
C THR A 110 6.98 -14.09 9.18
N HIS A 111 6.17 -13.24 9.82
CA HIS A 111 4.85 -13.58 10.34
C HIS A 111 3.81 -13.48 9.22
N ASN A 112 3.17 -14.61 8.88
CA ASN A 112 2.26 -14.72 7.74
C ASN A 112 0.83 -15.15 8.14
N GLU A 113 0.58 -15.33 9.42
CA GLU A 113 -0.74 -15.73 9.93
C GLU A 113 -1.66 -14.52 10.09
N THR A 114 -1.08 -13.38 10.47
CA THR A 114 -1.81 -12.14 10.76
C THR A 114 -1.32 -10.97 9.92
N VAL A 115 -2.23 -10.02 9.72
CA VAL A 115 -1.96 -8.77 9.00
C VAL A 115 -2.22 -7.63 9.99
N ASN A 116 -1.21 -6.79 10.20
CA ASN A 116 -1.26 -5.69 11.16
C ASN A 116 -1.78 -4.38 10.53
N LYS A 117 -2.12 -3.40 11.37
CA LYS A 117 -2.64 -2.06 10.98
C LYS A 117 -1.91 -1.47 9.78
N ALA A 118 -0.58 -1.35 9.85
CA ALA A 118 0.22 -0.77 8.77
C ALA A 118 0.00 -1.48 7.42
N ARG A 119 0.03 -2.82 7.41
CA ARG A 119 -0.17 -3.59 6.17
C ARG A 119 -1.62 -3.53 5.67
N LEU A 120 -2.60 -3.39 6.55
CA LEU A 120 -4.01 -3.23 6.18
C LEU A 120 -4.26 -1.88 5.52
N VAL A 121 -3.73 -0.80 6.10
CA VAL A 121 -3.82 0.54 5.52
C VAL A 121 -3.12 0.59 4.17
N LEU A 122 -1.91 0.01 4.07
CA LEU A 122 -1.21 -0.04 2.79
C LEU A 122 -1.97 -0.88 1.73
N LEU A 123 -2.57 -2.02 2.12
CA LEU A 123 -3.41 -2.81 1.22
C LEU A 123 -4.59 -2.00 0.68
N HIS A 124 -5.24 -1.23 1.54
CA HIS A 124 -6.33 -0.34 1.14
C HIS A 124 -5.85 0.75 0.17
N CYS A 125 -4.69 1.35 0.39
CA CYS A 125 -4.15 2.36 -0.53
C CYS A 125 -3.78 1.79 -1.92
N ILE A 126 -3.55 0.49 -2.04
CA ILE A 126 -3.22 -0.17 -3.33
C ILE A 126 -4.49 -0.39 -4.18
N THR A 127 -5.66 -0.49 -3.55
CA THR A 127 -6.92 -0.89 -4.21
C THR A 127 -7.90 0.25 -4.34
#